data_AF-A0A6U6HPB3-F1
#
_entry.id   AF-A0A6U6HPB3-F1
#
_cell.length_a   1.000
_cell.length_b   1.000
_cell.length_c   1.000
_cell.angle_alpha   90.00
_cell.angle_beta   90.00
_cell.angle_gamma   90.00
#
_symmetry.space_group_name_H-M   'P 1'
#
loop_
_entity.id
_entity.type
_entity.pdbx_description
1 polymer ?
#
loop_
_entity_poly.entity_id
_entity_poly.type
_entity_poly.pdbx_seq_one_letter_code
_entity_poly.pdbx_strand_id
1 'polypeptide(L)'
;ADVPPAGAGMAAGAAALALLWAAAARAQSSEYGMFFGCPCPMGHEKDDNCEACIHARCSAGGGTIQRECGEFGWCHKASSHWRINCEQVAKLGANGENHAIWCDSVNPCAGACVYPEGANCMSECSKALKAAVEQCKSFPWPVLPSYAWPTPPPLPTTPTPEPATQFM
;
A
#
# COMPACT_ATOMS: atom_id res chain seq x y z
N ALA A 1 -64.01 -42.94 -28.68
CA ALA A 1 -64.22 -41.60 -28.10
C ALA A 1 -62.91 -41.19 -27.46
N ASP A 2 -62.11 -40.49 -28.25
CA ASP A 2 -60.92 -39.72 -27.87
C ASP A 2 -61.22 -38.70 -26.79
N VAL A 3 -60.34 -38.61 -25.78
CA VAL A 3 -59.84 -37.34 -25.21
C VAL A 3 -58.49 -37.62 -24.52
N PRO A 4 -57.34 -37.12 -25.02
CA PRO A 4 -56.11 -37.00 -24.22
C PRO A 4 -56.11 -35.66 -23.45
N PRO A 5 -55.54 -35.59 -22.22
CA PRO A 5 -55.14 -34.31 -21.67
C PRO A 5 -53.78 -33.88 -22.23
N ALA A 6 -53.82 -32.82 -23.03
CA ALA A 6 -52.79 -31.79 -23.07
C ALA A 6 -52.54 -31.27 -21.64
N GLY A 7 -51.38 -30.80 -21.21
CA GLY A 7 -50.20 -30.25 -21.87
C GLY A 7 -49.52 -29.33 -20.86
N ALA A 8 -48.41 -28.73 -21.27
CA ALA A 8 -47.64 -27.68 -20.58
C ALA A 8 -46.87 -28.14 -19.31
N GLY A 9 -45.58 -27.89 -19.17
CA GLY A 9 -44.75 -26.93 -19.89
C GLY A 9 -44.00 -26.09 -18.86
N MET A 10 -42.67 -26.15 -18.94
CA MET A 10 -41.77 -25.02 -18.72
C MET A 10 -42.05 -24.16 -17.47
N ALA A 11 -41.59 -24.60 -16.31
CA ALA A 11 -41.50 -23.76 -15.11
C ALA A 11 -40.08 -23.73 -14.50
N ALA A 12 -39.04 -23.85 -15.32
CA ALA A 12 -37.64 -23.84 -14.86
C ALA A 12 -36.81 -22.67 -15.43
N GLY A 13 -37.45 -21.67 -16.05
CA GLY A 13 -36.75 -20.57 -16.73
C GLY A 13 -36.74 -19.22 -16.01
N ALA A 14 -37.54 -19.02 -14.94
CA ALA A 14 -37.74 -17.69 -14.35
C ALA A 14 -36.86 -17.40 -13.12
N ALA A 15 -36.34 -18.42 -12.42
CA ALA A 15 -35.58 -18.21 -11.19
C ALA A 15 -34.12 -17.76 -11.44
N ALA A 16 -33.55 -18.06 -12.59
CA ALA A 16 -32.16 -17.70 -12.91
C ALA A 16 -31.97 -16.21 -13.22
N LEU A 17 -33.01 -15.53 -13.72
CA LEU A 17 -32.92 -14.11 -14.08
C LEU A 17 -33.03 -13.16 -12.88
N ALA A 18 -33.70 -13.55 -11.79
CA ALA A 18 -33.82 -12.71 -10.60
C ALA A 18 -32.49 -12.62 -9.79
N LEU A 19 -31.67 -13.67 -9.80
CA LEU A 19 -30.38 -13.71 -9.11
C LEU A 19 -29.28 -12.90 -9.83
N LEU A 20 -29.43 -12.67 -11.15
CA LEU A 20 -28.52 -11.82 -11.92
C LEU A 20 -28.72 -10.33 -11.64
N TRP A 21 -29.91 -9.89 -11.23
CA TRP A 21 -30.17 -8.49 -10.87
C TRP A 21 -29.72 -8.13 -9.45
N ALA A 22 -29.78 -9.08 -8.51
CA ALA A 22 -29.30 -8.85 -7.14
C ALA A 22 -27.76 -8.76 -7.05
N ALA A 23 -27.03 -9.36 -8.00
CA ALA A 23 -25.58 -9.22 -8.08
C ALA A 23 -25.14 -7.90 -8.73
N ALA A 24 -25.93 -7.35 -9.66
CA ALA A 24 -25.62 -6.08 -10.31
C ALA A 24 -25.91 -4.85 -9.42
N ALA A 25 -26.83 -4.95 -8.47
CA ALA A 25 -27.16 -3.85 -7.56
C ALA A 25 -26.08 -3.56 -6.49
N ARG A 26 -25.15 -4.50 -6.24
CA ARG A 26 -23.99 -4.24 -5.35
C ARG A 26 -22.80 -3.58 -6.06
N ALA A 27 -22.88 -3.38 -7.37
CA ALA A 27 -21.84 -2.72 -8.15
C ALA A 27 -22.14 -1.23 -8.44
N GLN A 28 -23.29 -0.70 -7.99
CA GLN A 28 -23.68 0.70 -8.18
C GLN A 28 -23.55 1.52 -6.89
N SER A 29 -22.32 1.62 -6.41
CA SER A 29 -21.84 2.70 -5.54
C SER A 29 -20.31 2.66 -5.68
N SER A 30 -19.62 3.55 -6.37
CA SER A 30 -19.79 4.99 -6.41
C SER A 30 -19.04 5.55 -7.62
N GLU A 31 -19.75 6.20 -8.53
CA GLU A 31 -19.15 7.10 -9.54
C GLU A 31 -18.85 8.49 -8.91
N TYR A 32 -18.59 8.53 -7.60
CA TYR A 32 -18.00 9.68 -6.94
C TYR A 32 -16.50 9.60 -7.18
N GLY A 33 -15.93 10.63 -7.81
CA GLY A 33 -14.51 10.69 -8.18
C GLY A 33 -13.63 10.12 -7.06
N MET A 34 -12.81 9.13 -7.40
CA MET A 34 -11.98 8.43 -6.43
C MET A 34 -11.13 9.45 -5.68
N PHE A 35 -11.46 9.68 -4.41
CA PHE A 35 -10.76 10.63 -3.57
C PHE A 35 -9.34 10.11 -3.34
N PHE A 36 -8.34 10.78 -3.92
CA PHE A 36 -6.92 10.43 -3.74
C PHE A 36 -6.36 10.84 -2.37
N GLY A 37 -7.21 10.91 -1.34
CA GLY A 37 -6.92 11.39 0.01
C GLY A 37 -7.24 10.34 1.07
N CYS A 38 -6.68 10.49 2.27
CA CYS A 38 -7.16 9.71 3.41
C CYS A 38 -8.48 10.30 3.91
N PRO A 39 -9.50 9.48 4.19
CA PRO A 39 -10.81 9.95 4.66
C PRO A 39 -10.76 10.33 6.15
N CYS A 40 -9.85 11.24 6.52
CA CYS A 40 -9.58 11.56 7.91
C CYS A 40 -10.53 12.64 8.42
N PRO A 41 -11.35 12.37 9.45
CA PRO A 41 -12.31 13.35 9.94
C PRO A 41 -11.59 14.56 10.55
N MET A 42 -12.11 15.76 10.31
CA MET A 42 -11.58 17.01 10.86
C MET A 42 -12.21 17.29 12.23
N GLY A 43 -11.39 17.57 13.25
CA GLY A 43 -11.88 17.93 14.59
C GLY A 43 -12.48 16.78 15.39
N HIS A 44 -12.38 15.55 14.90
CA HIS A 44 -12.82 14.33 15.56
C HIS A 44 -11.68 13.32 15.65
N GLU A 45 -11.86 12.30 16.49
CA GLU A 45 -10.99 11.14 16.56
C GLU A 45 -10.93 10.43 15.20
N LYS A 46 -9.76 9.86 14.88
CA LYS A 46 -9.55 9.17 13.60
C LYS A 46 -10.25 7.83 13.64
N ASP A 47 -11.08 7.57 12.64
CA ASP A 47 -11.69 6.26 12.46
C ASP A 47 -10.71 5.25 11.85
N ASP A 48 -11.10 3.98 11.89
CA ASP A 48 -10.30 2.87 11.37
C ASP A 48 -9.92 3.04 9.89
N ASN A 49 -10.76 3.72 9.10
CA ASN A 49 -10.52 3.90 7.66
C ASN A 49 -9.43 4.97 7.42
N CYS A 50 -9.45 6.06 8.18
CA CYS A 50 -8.37 7.03 8.21
C CYS A 50 -7.07 6.39 8.70
N GLU A 51 -7.10 5.63 9.80
CA GLU A 51 -5.91 4.97 10.33
C GLU A 51 -5.32 3.97 9.33
N ALA A 52 -6.16 3.17 8.67
CA ALA A 52 -5.73 2.24 7.62
C ALA A 52 -5.10 2.97 6.43
N CYS A 53 -5.66 4.09 6.00
CA CYS A 53 -5.06 4.91 4.94
C CYS A 53 -3.70 5.48 5.34
N ILE A 54 -3.60 6.05 6.55
CA ILE A 54 -2.36 6.57 7.10
C ILE A 54 -1.29 5.47 7.11
N HIS A 55 -1.64 4.30 7.66
CA HIS A 55 -0.75 3.15 7.74
C HIS A 55 -0.28 2.70 6.35
N ALA A 56 -1.19 2.62 5.38
CA ALA A 56 -0.86 2.23 4.01
C ALA A 56 0.11 3.20 3.34
N ARG A 57 -0.13 4.52 3.45
CA ARG A 57 0.76 5.56 2.90
C ARG A 57 2.14 5.56 3.56
N CYS A 58 2.18 5.49 4.89
CA CYS A 58 3.42 5.45 5.65
C CYS A 58 4.22 4.18 5.33
N SER A 59 3.55 3.04 5.19
CA SER A 59 4.15 1.78 4.75
C SER A 59 4.68 1.85 3.32
N ALA A 60 3.98 2.50 2.39
CA ALA A 60 4.44 2.70 1.01
C ALA A 60 5.72 3.56 0.94
N GLY A 61 5.78 4.64 1.73
CA GLY A 61 7.01 5.43 1.87
C GLY A 61 8.15 4.60 2.48
N GLY A 62 7.89 3.89 3.58
CA GLY A 62 8.91 3.06 4.25
C GLY A 62 9.42 1.93 3.36
N GLY A 63 8.53 1.26 2.61
CA GLY A 63 8.90 0.25 1.62
C GLY A 63 9.73 0.81 0.47
N THR A 64 9.47 2.07 0.07
CA THR A 64 10.30 2.77 -0.91
C THR A 64 11.70 3.04 -0.39
N ILE A 65 11.87 3.49 0.86
CA ILE A 65 13.22 3.59 1.46
C ILE A 65 13.94 2.24 1.36
N GLN A 66 13.25 1.15 1.68
CA GLN A 66 13.83 -0.19 1.68
C GLN A 66 14.27 -0.69 0.30
N ARG A 67 13.62 -0.21 -0.77
CA ARG A 67 13.97 -0.54 -2.16
C ARG A 67 15.10 0.35 -2.69
N GLU A 68 15.02 1.65 -2.43
CA GLU A 68 15.93 2.65 -3.03
C GLU A 68 17.27 2.75 -2.29
N CYS A 69 17.38 2.20 -1.08
CA CYS A 69 18.61 2.23 -0.30
C CYS A 69 19.70 1.24 -0.76
N GLY A 70 19.43 0.34 -1.72
CA GLY A 70 20.39 -0.67 -2.15
C GLY A 70 20.89 -1.57 -1.00
N GLU A 71 22.20 -1.70 -0.86
CA GLU A 71 22.85 -2.59 0.14
C GLU A 71 23.33 -1.86 1.40
N PHE A 72 22.89 -0.62 1.64
CA PHE A 72 23.35 0.12 2.81
C PHE A 72 22.78 -0.43 4.13
N GLY A 73 23.65 -0.58 5.16
CA GLY A 73 23.28 -1.14 6.47
C GLY A 73 22.24 -0.32 7.26
N TRP A 74 22.19 1.00 7.06
CA TRP A 74 21.21 1.90 7.69
C TRP A 74 19.76 1.71 7.18
N CYS A 75 19.58 0.98 6.08
CA CYS A 75 18.33 0.96 5.34
C CYS A 75 17.12 0.47 6.15
N HIS A 76 17.27 -0.67 6.83
CA HIS A 76 16.19 -1.24 7.63
C HIS A 76 15.75 -0.29 8.76
N LYS A 77 16.73 0.36 9.40
CA LYS A 77 16.50 1.34 10.47
C LYS A 77 15.78 2.57 9.93
N ALA A 78 16.22 3.13 8.81
CA ALA A 78 15.58 4.28 8.17
C ALA A 78 14.13 3.98 7.75
N SER A 79 13.89 2.82 7.13
CA SER A 79 12.55 2.37 6.75
C SER A 79 11.62 2.23 7.95
N SER A 80 12.10 1.60 9.04
CA SER A 80 11.32 1.42 10.27
C SER A 80 11.01 2.76 10.95
N HIS A 81 12.01 3.62 11.12
CA HIS A 81 11.84 4.96 11.68
C HIS A 81 10.86 5.81 10.86
N TRP A 82 10.91 5.72 9.52
CA TRP A 82 9.95 6.40 8.67
C TRP A 82 8.52 5.96 8.98
N ARG A 83 8.24 4.66 9.00
CA ARG A 83 6.87 4.14 9.21
C ARG A 83 6.31 4.63 10.54
N ILE A 84 7.07 4.47 11.62
CA ILE A 84 6.67 4.86 12.97
C ILE A 84 6.42 6.36 13.06
N ASN A 85 7.39 7.17 12.61
CA ASN A 85 7.29 8.63 12.74
C ASN A 85 6.22 9.20 11.80
N CYS A 86 6.06 8.64 10.60
CA CYS A 86 5.01 9.03 9.67
C CYS A 86 3.62 8.80 10.26
N GLU A 87 3.37 7.63 10.85
CA GLU A 87 2.09 7.35 11.49
C GLU A 87 1.84 8.27 12.68
N GLN A 88 2.85 8.52 13.52
CA GLN A 88 2.73 9.42 14.65
C GLN A 88 2.39 10.86 14.22
N VAL A 89 3.11 11.40 13.24
CA VAL A 89 2.83 12.75 12.72
C VAL A 89 1.47 12.79 12.04
N ALA A 90 1.10 11.76 11.29
CA ALA A 90 -0.19 11.68 10.62
C ALA A 90 -1.36 11.60 11.61
N LYS A 91 -1.27 10.82 12.70
CA LYS A 91 -2.33 10.75 13.72
C LYS A 91 -2.61 12.12 14.35
N LEU A 92 -1.61 13.00 14.43
CA LEU A 92 -1.75 14.37 14.94
C LEU A 92 -2.17 15.38 13.87
N GLY A 93 -1.74 15.20 12.62
CA GLY A 93 -1.83 16.23 11.57
C GLY A 93 -2.73 15.92 10.37
N ALA A 94 -3.09 14.65 10.13
CA ALA A 94 -3.86 14.23 8.95
C ALA A 94 -5.32 14.65 9.09
N ASN A 95 -5.75 15.70 8.42
CA ASN A 95 -7.11 16.24 8.56
C ASN A 95 -7.75 16.47 7.19
N GLY A 96 -8.99 16.03 7.04
CA GLY A 96 -9.73 16.08 5.78
C GLY A 96 -9.12 15.14 4.74
N GLU A 97 -9.55 15.32 3.49
CA GLU A 97 -9.10 14.52 2.34
C GLU A 97 -7.84 15.10 1.68
N ASN A 98 -7.32 16.21 2.20
CA ASN A 98 -6.24 16.94 1.57
C ASN A 98 -4.88 16.22 1.74
N HIS A 99 -4.01 16.50 0.78
CA HIS A 99 -2.66 15.96 0.61
C HIS A 99 -1.96 15.55 1.91
N ALA A 100 -1.24 14.43 1.82
CA ALA A 100 -0.45 13.86 2.89
C ALA A 100 0.79 14.70 3.25
N ILE A 101 0.60 15.95 3.70
CA ILE A 101 1.65 16.90 4.10
C ILE A 101 2.50 16.33 5.24
N TRP A 102 1.93 15.45 6.07
CA TRP A 102 2.68 14.75 7.10
C TRP A 102 3.83 13.90 6.53
N CYS A 103 3.76 13.45 5.26
CA CYS A 103 4.86 12.76 4.60
C CYS A 103 6.11 13.66 4.50
N ASP A 104 5.97 14.98 4.35
CA ASP A 104 7.11 15.92 4.28
C ASP A 104 7.78 16.17 5.64
N SER A 105 7.08 15.85 6.73
CA SER A 105 7.51 16.20 8.10
C SER A 105 8.39 15.14 8.74
N VAL A 106 8.69 14.05 8.02
CA VAL A 106 9.42 12.89 8.55
C VAL A 106 10.80 12.83 7.93
N ASN A 107 11.84 12.86 8.77
CA ASN A 107 13.22 12.62 8.35
C ASN A 107 13.85 11.49 9.17
N PRO A 108 13.90 10.25 8.64
CA PRO A 108 14.46 9.11 9.34
C PRO A 108 16.00 9.08 9.27
N CYS A 109 16.61 9.85 8.36
CA CYS A 109 18.03 9.75 8.05
C CYS A 109 18.91 10.21 9.21
N ALA A 110 18.51 11.25 9.96
CA ALA A 110 19.26 11.71 11.12
C ALA A 110 19.43 10.63 12.21
N GLY A 111 18.40 9.80 12.41
CA GLY A 111 18.46 8.68 13.36
C GLY A 111 19.09 7.42 12.78
N ALA A 112 19.03 7.24 11.46
CA ALA A 112 19.61 6.09 10.77
C ALA A 112 21.13 6.24 10.57
N CYS A 113 21.61 7.44 10.25
CA CYS A 113 23.00 7.76 9.94
C CYS A 113 23.85 8.16 11.15
N VAL A 114 23.65 7.50 12.29
CA VAL A 114 24.49 7.71 13.49
C VAL A 114 25.72 6.79 13.39
N TYR A 115 26.91 7.27 13.78
CA TYR A 115 28.17 6.53 13.75
C TYR A 115 28.00 5.05 14.22
N PRO A 116 28.58 4.06 13.52
CA PRO A 116 29.69 4.16 12.55
C PRO A 116 29.27 4.24 11.07
N GLU A 117 28.07 4.69 10.76
CA GLU A 117 27.60 4.79 9.37
C GLU A 117 28.57 5.58 8.48
N GLY A 118 28.83 5.06 7.27
CA GLY A 118 29.84 5.60 6.36
C GLY A 118 29.58 7.05 5.94
N ALA A 119 30.62 7.75 5.44
CA ALA A 119 30.58 9.18 5.12
C ALA A 119 29.43 9.61 4.16
N ASN A 120 28.94 8.68 3.33
CA ASN A 120 27.87 8.93 2.35
C ASN A 120 26.46 8.65 2.87
N CYS A 121 26.29 8.17 4.11
CA CYS A 121 25.00 7.72 4.64
C CYS A 121 23.90 8.77 4.47
N MET A 122 24.14 10.00 4.93
CA MET A 122 23.11 11.05 4.87
C MET A 122 22.72 11.41 3.44
N SER A 123 23.68 11.43 2.51
CA SER A 123 23.43 11.76 1.11
C SER A 123 22.55 10.68 0.45
N GLU A 124 22.94 9.42 0.59
CA GLU A 124 22.20 8.29 -0.01
C GLU A 124 20.83 8.08 0.66
N CYS A 125 20.75 8.24 1.98
CA CYS A 125 19.47 8.20 2.68
C CYS A 125 18.54 9.32 2.23
N SER A 126 19.05 10.54 2.02
CA SER A 126 18.22 11.66 1.55
C SER A 126 17.66 11.43 0.14
N LYS A 127 18.39 10.71 -0.73
CA LYS A 127 17.88 10.32 -2.05
C LYS A 127 16.72 9.33 -1.92
N ALA A 128 16.89 8.27 -1.14
CA ALA A 128 15.83 7.30 -0.87
C ALA A 128 14.61 7.94 -0.17
N LEU A 129 14.86 8.88 0.74
CA LEU A 129 13.84 9.66 1.44
C LEU A 129 12.98 10.49 0.47
N LYS A 130 13.59 11.17 -0.50
CA LYS A 130 12.85 11.94 -1.50
C LYS A 130 11.86 11.07 -2.28
N ALA A 131 12.28 9.88 -2.71
CA ALA A 131 11.41 8.93 -3.37
C ALA A 131 10.29 8.43 -2.43
N ALA A 132 10.61 8.19 -1.16
CA ALA A 132 9.64 7.75 -0.15
C ALA A 132 8.55 8.80 0.13
N VAL A 133 8.93 10.08 0.21
CA VAL A 133 7.98 11.21 0.36
C VAL A 133 7.01 11.24 -0.81
N GLU A 134 7.52 11.17 -2.04
CA GLU A 134 6.67 11.16 -3.25
C GLU A 134 5.75 9.93 -3.29
N GLN A 135 6.25 8.75 -2.91
CA GLN A 135 5.41 7.55 -2.84
C GLN A 135 4.32 7.67 -1.78
N CYS A 136 4.63 8.22 -0.61
CA CYS A 136 3.67 8.41 0.48
C CYS A 136 2.54 9.37 0.08
N LYS A 137 2.86 10.43 -0.67
CA LYS A 137 1.89 11.41 -1.18
C LYS A 137 1.03 10.86 -2.33
N SER A 138 1.64 10.10 -3.23
CA SER A 138 0.97 9.59 -4.44
C SER A 138 0.27 8.26 -4.24
N PHE A 139 0.46 7.59 -3.10
CA PHE A 139 -0.18 6.31 -2.81
C PHE A 139 -1.72 6.45 -2.88
N PRO A 140 -2.39 5.68 -3.75
CA PRO A 140 -3.84 5.77 -3.90
C PRO A 140 -4.53 5.09 -2.73
N TRP A 141 -5.57 5.75 -2.22
CA TRP A 141 -6.48 5.17 -1.24
C TRP A 141 -7.93 5.35 -1.70
N PRO A 142 -8.78 4.31 -1.62
CA PRO A 142 -8.43 2.91 -1.36
C PRO A 142 -7.49 2.36 -2.45
N VAL A 143 -6.81 1.26 -2.15
CA VAL A 143 -5.93 0.61 -3.13
C VAL A 143 -6.76 0.17 -4.33
N LEU A 144 -6.50 0.78 -5.47
CA LEU A 144 -7.20 0.45 -6.72
C LEU A 144 -6.73 -0.92 -7.23
N PRO A 145 -7.60 -1.71 -7.88
CA PRO A 145 -7.18 -2.97 -8.51
C PRO A 145 -6.07 -2.78 -9.55
N SER A 146 -5.98 -1.60 -10.15
CA SER A 146 -4.94 -1.22 -11.13
C SER A 146 -3.64 -0.74 -10.50
N TYR A 147 -3.58 -0.57 -9.17
CA TYR A 147 -2.37 -0.11 -8.51
C TYR A 147 -1.30 -1.21 -8.52
N ALA A 148 -0.27 -1.01 -9.33
CA ALA A 148 0.91 -1.84 -9.31
C ALA A 148 1.78 -1.45 -8.10
N TRP A 149 1.85 -2.34 -7.12
CA TRP A 149 2.85 -2.21 -6.07
C TRP A 149 4.24 -2.19 -6.70
N PRO A 150 5.13 -1.27 -6.30
CA PRO A 150 6.49 -1.30 -6.80
C PRO A 150 7.14 -2.62 -6.38
N THR A 151 7.59 -3.37 -7.38
CA THR A 151 8.20 -4.69 -7.18
C THR A 151 9.44 -4.55 -6.29
N PRO A 152 9.61 -5.40 -5.25
CA PRO A 152 10.87 -5.47 -4.53
C PRO A 152 12.02 -5.73 -5.51
N PRO A 153 13.22 -5.20 -5.27
CA PRO A 153 14.38 -5.58 -6.06
C PRO A 153 14.60 -7.09 -5.91
N PRO A 154 15.14 -7.77 -6.95
CA PRO A 154 15.45 -9.19 -6.86
C PRO A 154 16.35 -9.45 -5.65
N LEU A 155 16.09 -10.54 -4.93
CA LEU A 155 16.91 -10.95 -3.79
C LEU A 155 18.38 -11.06 -4.23
N PRO A 156 19.36 -10.68 -3.38
CA PRO A 156 20.77 -10.91 -3.68
C PRO A 156 20.98 -12.39 -3.99
N THR A 157 21.55 -12.70 -5.14
CA THR A 157 21.92 -14.07 -5.50
C THR A 157 22.94 -14.53 -4.47
N THR A 158 22.56 -15.41 -3.56
CA THR A 158 23.51 -15.99 -2.61
C THR A 158 24.60 -16.67 -3.43
N PRO A 159 25.88 -16.33 -3.25
CA PRO A 159 26.94 -16.98 -4.02
C PRO A 159 26.85 -18.48 -3.77
N THR A 160 26.72 -19.25 -4.85
CA THR A 160 26.76 -20.72 -4.80
C THR A 160 28.03 -21.12 -4.06
N PRO A 161 27.94 -21.89 -2.97
CA PRO A 161 29.14 -22.33 -2.26
C PRO A 161 30.05 -23.07 -3.25
N GLU A 162 31.28 -22.58 -3.37
CA GLU A 162 32.32 -23.20 -4.18
C GLU A 162 32.52 -24.65 -3.69
N PRO A 163 32.52 -25.65 -4.59
CA PRO A 163 32.71 -27.03 -4.16
C PRO A 163 34.07 -27.14 -3.46
N ALA A 164 34.05 -27.62 -2.21
CA ALA A 164 35.26 -27.80 -1.43
C ALA A 164 36.24 -28.69 -2.18
N THR A 165 37.35 -28.10 -2.65
CA THR A 165 38.49 -28.84 -3.17
C THR A 165 39.02 -29.73 -2.04
N GLN A 166 38.70 -31.02 -2.09
CA GLN A 166 39.29 -32.01 -1.22
C GLN A 166 40.78 -32.12 -1.59
N PHE A 167 41.65 -31.54 -0.77
CA PHE A 167 43.06 -31.89 -0.78
C PHE A 167 43.20 -33.29 -0.20
N MET A 168 43.59 -34.25 -1.05
CA MET A 168 44.15 -35.55 -0.65
C MET A 168 45.65 -35.53 -0.91
#